data_AF-A0A521BVC7-F1
#
_entry.id   AF-A0A521BVC7-F1
#
_cell.length_a   1.000
_cell.length_b   1.000
_cell.length_c   1.000
_cell.angle_alpha   90.00
_cell.angle_beta   90.00
_cell.angle_gamma   90.00
#
_symmetry.space_group_name_H-M   'P 1'
#
loop_
_entity.id
_entity.type
_entity.pdbx_description
1 polymer ?
#
loop_
_entity_poly.entity_id
_entity_poly.type
_entity_poly.pdbx_seq_one_letter_code
_entity_poly.pdbx_strand_id
1 'polypeptide(L)'
;MKYFLFIPFMIYQFLKKRNKTDSDAYMNSILILYIYTFLYTFFLIPQSVDFVFIIINKISGSLGFSTNNRLVKYVFFIILTIPFFAFIRKKRLDTIKFNDFEYKIAYVLTGFILWFPIALFIFLLIKLLLID
;
A
#
# COMPACT_ATOMS: atom_id res chain seq x y z
N MET A 1 -5.25 -15.69 -5.64
CA MET A 1 -5.55 -14.28 -6.00
C MET A 1 -6.55 -13.60 -5.08
N LYS A 2 -7.61 -14.27 -4.59
CA LYS A 2 -8.64 -13.67 -3.70
C LYS A 2 -8.04 -12.86 -2.52
N TYR A 3 -7.10 -13.44 -1.78
CA TYR A 3 -6.46 -12.80 -0.63
C TYR A 3 -5.46 -11.69 -0.99
N PHE A 4 -4.99 -11.63 -2.23
CA PHE A 4 -4.10 -10.56 -2.70
C PHE A 4 -4.88 -9.25 -2.92
N LEU A 5 -6.15 -9.36 -3.33
CA LEU A 5 -7.03 -8.23 -3.57
C LEU A 5 -7.87 -7.86 -2.35
N PHE A 6 -7.56 -8.41 -1.18
CA PHE A 6 -8.36 -8.26 0.03
C PHE A 6 -8.43 -6.79 0.51
N ILE A 7 -7.29 -6.12 0.66
CA ILE A 7 -7.24 -4.72 1.11
C ILE A 7 -7.99 -3.79 0.14
N PRO A 8 -7.71 -3.80 -1.18
CA PRO A 8 -8.48 -2.97 -2.12
C PRO A 8 -9.98 -3.31 -2.11
N PHE A 9 -10.34 -4.60 -1.96
CA PHE A 9 -11.73 -5.01 -1.86
C PHE A 9 -12.43 -4.44 -0.63
N MET A 10 -11.81 -4.47 0.55
CA MET A 10 -12.43 -3.97 1.78
C MET A 10 -12.66 -2.46 1.73
N ILE A 11 -11.66 -1.71 1.24
CA ILE A 11 -11.80 -0.25 1.08
C ILE A 11 -12.91 0.05 0.07
N TYR A 12 -12.95 -0.68 -1.06
CA TYR A 12 -13.99 -0.56 -2.06
C TYR A 12 -15.40 -0.81 -1.50
N GLN A 13 -15.60 -1.94 -0.80
CA GLN A 13 -16.90 -2.29 -0.21
C GLN A 13 -17.34 -1.29 0.86
N PHE A 14 -16.40 -0.82 1.69
CA PHE A 14 -16.68 0.20 2.69
C PHE A 14 -17.15 1.52 2.05
N LEU A 15 -16.48 1.97 0.99
CA LEU A 15 -16.84 3.19 0.28
C LEU A 15 -18.17 3.06 -0.48
N LYS A 16 -18.40 1.90 -1.10
CA LYS A 16 -19.65 1.57 -1.79
C LYS A 16 -20.85 1.59 -0.83
N LYS A 17 -20.67 1.07 0.39
CA LYS A 17 -21.70 1.11 1.45
C LYS A 17 -22.01 2.53 1.96
N ARG A 18 -21.12 3.51 1.74
CA ARG A 18 -21.27 4.92 2.16
C ARG A 18 -21.80 5.84 1.04
N ASN A 19 -22.63 5.32 0.13
CA ASN A 19 -23.32 6.08 -0.93
C ASN A 19 -22.43 6.79 -1.97
N LYS A 20 -21.21 6.31 -2.21
CA LYS A 20 -20.48 6.71 -3.43
C LYS A 20 -21.01 5.91 -4.62
N THR A 21 -21.05 6.51 -5.80
CA THR A 21 -21.32 5.74 -7.03
C THR A 21 -20.30 4.60 -7.15
N ASP A 22 -20.68 3.51 -7.79
CA ASP A 22 -19.84 2.31 -7.94
C ASP A 22 -18.45 2.62 -8.56
N SER A 23 -18.39 3.61 -9.45
CA SER A 23 -17.15 4.08 -10.08
C SER A 23 -16.32 4.93 -9.12
N ASP A 24 -16.95 5.84 -8.39
CA ASP A 24 -16.26 6.72 -7.43
C ASP A 24 -15.71 5.93 -6.25
N ALA A 25 -16.46 4.94 -5.74
CA ALA A 25 -16.01 4.04 -4.69
C ALA A 25 -14.76 3.27 -5.14
N TYR A 26 -14.75 2.78 -6.38
CA TYR A 26 -13.60 2.11 -6.96
C TYR A 26 -12.41 3.05 -7.08
N MET A 27 -12.55 4.22 -7.70
CA MET A 27 -11.41 5.12 -7.87
C MET A 27 -10.84 5.62 -6.55
N ASN A 28 -11.70 5.96 -5.60
CA ASN A 28 -11.26 6.35 -4.27
C ASN A 28 -10.57 5.20 -3.53
N SER A 29 -11.00 3.94 -3.73
CA SER A 29 -10.31 2.79 -3.12
C SER A 29 -8.89 2.62 -3.62
N ILE A 30 -8.67 2.80 -4.93
CA ILE A 30 -7.34 2.75 -5.55
C ILE A 30 -6.48 3.91 -5.05
N LEU A 31 -7.03 5.13 -5.00
CA LEU A 31 -6.32 6.31 -4.51
C LEU A 31 -5.89 6.14 -3.05
N ILE A 32 -6.80 5.69 -2.19
CA ILE A 32 -6.50 5.41 -0.78
C ILE A 32 -5.38 4.38 -0.70
N LEU A 33 -5.49 3.25 -1.40
CA LEU A 33 -4.46 2.21 -1.40
C LEU A 33 -3.10 2.75 -1.88
N TYR A 34 -3.08 3.61 -2.89
CA TYR A 34 -1.86 4.26 -3.39
C TYR A 34 -1.21 5.15 -2.33
N ILE A 35 -2.00 6.01 -1.68
CA ILE A 35 -1.52 6.88 -0.59
C ILE A 35 -0.97 6.04 0.56
N TYR A 36 -1.68 4.97 0.96
CA TYR A 36 -1.20 4.10 2.03
C TYR A 36 0.08 3.38 1.65
N THR A 37 0.19 2.82 0.44
CA THR A 37 1.44 2.22 -0.03
C THR A 37 2.58 3.24 0.02
N PHE A 38 2.33 4.49 -0.40
CA PHE A 38 3.33 5.55 -0.32
C PHE A 38 3.72 5.90 1.12
N LEU A 39 2.76 6.05 2.04
CA LEU A 39 3.03 6.33 3.46
C LEU A 39 3.78 5.20 4.14
N TYR A 40 3.34 3.95 3.93
CA TYR A 40 4.08 2.77 4.37
C TYR A 40 5.51 2.80 3.85
N THR A 41 5.67 3.17 2.56
CA THR A 41 6.96 3.31 1.89
C THR A 41 7.83 4.43 2.45
N PHE A 42 7.24 5.47 3.01
CA PHE A 42 8.01 6.55 3.58
C PHE A 42 8.42 6.26 5.03
N PHE A 43 7.50 5.69 5.81
CA PHE A 43 7.65 5.55 7.26
C PHE A 43 8.35 4.26 7.71
N LEU A 44 8.10 3.14 7.06
CA LEU A 44 8.63 1.83 7.48
C LEU A 44 9.90 1.40 6.74
N ILE A 45 10.33 2.21 5.78
CA ILE A 45 11.29 1.83 4.76
C ILE A 45 12.53 2.75 4.80
N PRO A 46 13.21 2.83 5.94
CA PRO A 46 14.66 2.89 5.88
C PRO A 46 15.23 1.49 5.57
N GLN A 47 14.64 0.43 6.15
CA GLN A 47 15.22 -0.92 6.15
C GLN A 47 14.70 -1.84 5.02
N SER A 48 13.45 -1.66 4.58
CA SER A 48 12.85 -2.48 3.50
C SER A 48 13.20 -1.99 2.10
N VAL A 49 13.61 -0.72 1.94
CA VAL A 49 14.20 -0.21 0.68
C VAL A 49 15.48 -0.98 0.46
N ASP A 50 16.31 -1.18 1.48
CA ASP A 50 17.58 -1.90 1.34
C ASP A 50 17.39 -3.34 0.84
N PHE A 51 16.36 -4.06 1.30
CA PHE A 51 16.07 -5.42 0.81
C PHE A 51 15.62 -5.46 -0.66
N VAL A 52 14.64 -4.62 -1.03
CA VAL A 52 14.20 -4.49 -2.43
C VAL A 52 15.35 -3.96 -3.30
N PHE A 53 16.24 -3.15 -2.71
CA PHE A 53 17.40 -2.56 -3.35
C PHE A 53 18.54 -3.55 -3.58
N ILE A 54 18.67 -4.63 -2.80
CA ILE A 54 19.58 -5.75 -3.13
C ILE A 54 19.15 -6.40 -4.45
N ILE A 55 17.84 -6.61 -4.62
CA ILE A 55 17.27 -7.18 -5.84
C ILE A 55 17.42 -6.18 -7.00
N ILE A 56 17.12 -4.91 -6.77
CA ILE A 56 17.26 -3.86 -7.78
C ILE A 56 18.73 -3.64 -8.16
N ASN A 57 19.67 -3.58 -7.23
CA ASN A 57 21.09 -3.44 -7.53
C ASN A 57 21.62 -4.58 -8.40
N LYS A 58 21.11 -5.81 -8.21
CA LYS A 58 21.41 -6.92 -9.11
C LYS A 58 20.91 -6.67 -10.53
N ILE A 59 19.68 -6.16 -10.68
CA ILE A 59 19.07 -5.85 -11.99
C ILE A 59 19.74 -4.62 -12.63
N SER A 60 19.94 -3.55 -11.88
CA SER A 60 20.57 -2.31 -12.35
C SER A 60 22.05 -2.50 -12.66
N GLY A 61 22.76 -3.34 -11.90
CA GLY A 61 24.12 -3.77 -12.21
C GLY A 61 24.20 -4.54 -13.52
N SER A 62 23.20 -5.36 -13.86
CA SER A 62 23.14 -6.01 -15.17
C SER A 62 22.76 -5.07 -16.31
N LEU A 63 22.16 -3.91 -16.01
CA LEU A 63 21.73 -2.89 -16.98
C LEU A 63 22.67 -1.68 -17.06
N GLY A 64 23.73 -1.62 -16.24
CA GLY A 64 24.73 -0.54 -16.25
C GLY A 64 24.32 0.77 -15.54
N PHE A 65 23.29 0.76 -14.70
CA PHE A 65 22.80 1.97 -14.01
C PHE A 65 23.24 2.02 -12.54
N SER A 66 23.70 3.19 -12.08
CA SER A 66 23.97 3.46 -10.66
C SER A 66 22.69 3.93 -9.96
N THR A 67 22.23 3.15 -8.99
CA THR A 67 21.01 3.40 -8.21
C THR A 67 21.28 3.98 -6.83
N ASN A 68 22.54 4.33 -6.52
CA ASN A 68 22.98 4.59 -5.14
C ASN A 68 22.38 5.87 -4.51
N ASN A 69 21.73 6.72 -5.30
CA ASN A 69 21.05 7.93 -4.82
C ASN A 69 19.68 7.59 -4.19
N ARG A 70 19.46 8.03 -2.94
CA ARG A 70 18.24 7.83 -2.15
C ARG A 70 16.95 8.22 -2.90
N LEU A 71 16.97 9.31 -3.66
CA LEU A 71 15.83 9.77 -4.47
C LEU A 71 15.47 8.76 -5.58
N VAL A 72 16.48 8.24 -6.28
CA VAL A 72 16.29 7.25 -7.35
C VAL A 72 15.67 5.98 -6.79
N LYS A 73 16.01 5.59 -5.56
CA LYS A 73 15.42 4.42 -4.88
C LYS A 73 13.92 4.57 -4.69
N TYR A 74 13.48 5.71 -4.17
CA TYR A 74 12.05 5.98 -3.96
C TYR A 74 11.27 6.08 -5.27
N VAL A 75 11.82 6.79 -6.26
CA VAL A 75 11.18 6.93 -7.59
C VAL A 75 11.02 5.56 -8.26
N PHE A 76 12.06 4.72 -8.22
CA PHE A 76 12.00 3.39 -8.83
C PHE A 76 11.01 2.46 -8.12
N PHE A 77 10.97 2.50 -6.79
CA PHE A 77 9.96 1.76 -6.03
C PHE A 77 8.54 2.18 -6.40
N ILE A 78 8.28 3.50 -6.51
CA ILE A 78 6.98 4.03 -6.95
C ILE A 78 6.62 3.48 -8.33
N ILE A 79 7.54 3.52 -9.29
CA ILE A 79 7.32 2.98 -10.64
C ILE A 79 6.99 1.48 -10.60
N LEU A 80 7.71 0.69 -9.80
CA LEU A 80 7.44 -0.75 -9.64
C LEU A 80 6.07 -1.06 -9.03
N THR A 81 5.51 -0.15 -8.23
CA THR A 81 4.15 -0.34 -7.69
C THR A 81 3.05 -0.04 -8.71
N ILE A 82 3.30 0.72 -9.78
CA ILE A 82 2.28 1.07 -10.78
C ILE A 82 1.65 -0.18 -11.44
N PRO A 83 2.41 -1.18 -11.92
CA PRO A 83 1.84 -2.42 -12.46
C PRO A 83 0.93 -3.15 -11.47
N PHE A 84 1.26 -3.13 -10.18
CA PHE A 84 0.47 -3.75 -9.12
C PHE A 84 -0.94 -3.17 -9.08
N PHE A 85 -1.06 -1.83 -9.11
CA PHE A 85 -2.35 -1.15 -9.12
C PHE A 85 -3.13 -1.42 -10.41
N ALA A 86 -2.47 -1.59 -11.55
CA ALA A 86 -3.11 -1.93 -12.82
C ALA A 86 -3.80 -3.31 -12.81
N PHE A 87 -3.37 -4.24 -11.93
CA PHE A 87 -4.01 -5.55 -11.77
C PHE A 87 -5.32 -5.51 -10.96
N ILE A 88 -5.55 -4.43 -10.21
CA ILE A 88 -6.76 -4.22 -9.41
C ILE A 88 -7.82 -3.59 -10.31
N ARG A 89 -8.67 -4.42 -10.93
CA ARG A 89 -9.77 -3.96 -11.78
C ARG A 89 -11.11 -4.04 -11.04
N LYS A 90 -12.00 -3.06 -11.23
CA LYS A 90 -13.37 -3.04 -10.64
C LYS A 90 -14.09 -4.39 -10.80
N LYS A 91 -14.14 -4.92 -12.03
CA LYS A 91 -14.77 -6.21 -12.34
C LYS A 91 -14.22 -7.36 -11.48
N ARG A 92 -12.92 -7.36 -11.16
CA ARG A 92 -12.33 -8.38 -10.29
C ARG A 92 -12.75 -8.20 -8.83
N LEU A 93 -12.84 -6.97 -8.34
CA LEU A 93 -13.30 -6.68 -6.97
C LEU A 93 -14.76 -7.06 -6.78
N ASP A 94 -15.62 -6.76 -7.76
CA ASP A 94 -17.05 -7.10 -7.73
C ASP A 94 -17.31 -8.62 -7.68
N THR A 95 -16.41 -9.43 -8.26
CA THR A 95 -16.54 -10.90 -8.28
C THR A 95 -16.03 -11.60 -7.03
N ILE A 96 -15.31 -10.90 -6.15
CA ILE A 96 -14.74 -11.51 -4.95
C ILE A 96 -15.86 -11.75 -3.92
N LYS A 97 -15.95 -12.98 -3.43
CA LYS A 97 -16.83 -13.36 -2.34
C LYS A 97 -16.01 -13.89 -1.17
N PHE A 98 -16.19 -13.29 0.00
CA PHE A 98 -15.67 -13.77 1.28
C PHE A 98 -16.81 -14.36 2.11
N ASN A 99 -16.52 -15.39 2.89
CA ASN A 99 -17.46 -15.85 3.91
C ASN A 99 -17.45 -14.87 5.11
N ASP A 100 -18.41 -15.01 6.02
CA ASP A 100 -18.57 -14.07 7.14
C ASP A 100 -17.35 -14.01 8.08
N PHE A 101 -16.70 -15.15 8.28
CA PHE A 101 -15.52 -15.25 9.13
C PHE A 101 -14.31 -14.54 8.49
N GLU A 102 -14.03 -14.84 7.22
CA GLU A 102 -13.02 -14.19 6.42
C GLU A 102 -13.27 -12.68 6.35
N TYR A 103 -14.52 -12.25 6.19
CA TYR A 103 -14.90 -10.84 6.14
C TYR A 103 -14.61 -10.12 7.46
N LYS A 104 -14.88 -10.75 8.60
CA LYS A 104 -14.57 -10.18 9.93
C LYS A 104 -13.06 -10.03 10.14
N ILE A 105 -12.29 -11.07 9.83
CA ILE A 105 -10.81 -11.01 9.92
C ILE A 105 -10.28 -9.93 8.99
N ALA A 106 -10.77 -9.92 7.74
CA ALA A 106 -10.44 -8.94 6.74
C ALA A 106 -10.71 -7.51 7.23
N TYR A 107 -11.85 -7.27 7.86
CA TYR A 107 -12.19 -5.95 8.40
C TYR A 107 -11.21 -5.49 9.49
N VAL A 108 -10.90 -6.37 10.44
CA VAL A 108 -9.95 -6.10 11.52
C VAL A 108 -8.55 -5.82 10.97
N LEU A 109 -8.05 -6.67 10.07
CA LEU A 109 -6.74 -6.49 9.43
C LEU A 109 -6.67 -5.19 8.63
N THR A 110 -7.72 -4.84 7.89
CA THR A 110 -7.78 -3.58 7.15
C THR A 110 -7.68 -2.40 8.10
N GLY A 111 -8.39 -2.45 9.24
CA GLY A 111 -8.30 -1.44 10.28
C GLY A 111 -6.86 -1.26 10.78
N PHE A 112 -6.19 -2.34 11.18
CA PHE A 112 -4.79 -2.28 11.62
C PHE A 112 -3.87 -1.67 10.55
N ILE A 113 -4.02 -2.08 9.29
CA ILE A 113 -3.19 -1.58 8.19
C ILE A 113 -3.43 -0.08 7.97
N LEU A 114 -4.67 0.40 8.06
CA LEU A 114 -4.96 1.82 7.89
C LEU A 114 -4.47 2.66 9.09
N TRP A 115 -4.57 2.14 10.31
CA TRP A 115 -4.19 2.89 11.52
C TRP A 115 -2.70 2.87 11.81
N PHE A 116 -1.96 1.85 11.38
CA PHE A 116 -0.56 1.67 11.73
C PHE A 116 0.36 2.81 11.27
N PRO A 117 0.27 3.37 10.05
CA PRO A 117 1.09 4.52 9.65
C PRO A 117 0.80 5.77 10.47
N ILE A 118 -0.46 5.98 10.83
CA ILE A 118 -0.89 7.12 11.66
C ILE A 118 -0.29 6.98 13.06
N ALA A 119 -0.40 5.78 13.66
CA ALA A 119 0.18 5.49 14.96
C ALA A 119 1.71 5.65 14.95
N LEU A 120 2.37 5.20 13.88
CA LEU A 120 3.82 5.32 13.72
C LEU A 120 4.27 6.78 13.56
N PHE A 121 3.51 7.59 12.81
CA PHE A 121 3.76 9.03 12.69
C PHE A 121 3.62 9.75 14.03
N ILE A 122 2.56 9.46 14.79
CA ILE A 122 2.34 10.01 16.13
C ILE A 122 3.49 9.61 17.07
N PHE A 123 3.89 8.34 17.04
CA PHE A 123 5.02 7.85 17.82
C PHE A 123 6.33 8.58 17.50
N LEU A 124 6.63 8.80 16.22
CA LEU A 124 7.82 9.55 15.80
C LEU A 124 7.78 11.02 16.23
N LEU A 125 6.61 11.67 16.17
CA LEU A 125 6.42 13.03 16.67
C LEU A 125 6.68 13.11 18.18
N ILE A 126 6.08 12.20 18.96
CA ILE A 126 6.29 12.12 20.40
C ILE A 126 7.76 11.90 20.71
N LYS A 127 8.43 10.97 20.02
CA LYS A 127 9.86 10.73 20.18
C LYS A 127 10.70 11.97 19.88
N LEU A 128 10.39 12.70 18.80
CA LEU A 128 11.09 13.94 18.45
C LEU A 128 10.94 15.01 19.54
N LEU A 129 9.76 15.10 20.15
CA LEU A 129 9.45 16.07 21.21
C LEU A 129 10.01 15.69 22.59
N LEU A 130 10.31 14.41 22.81
CA LEU A 130 10.89 13.89 24.07
C LEU A 130 12.41 13.81 24.06
N ILE A 131 13.05 14.04 22.90
CA ILE A 131 14.50 14.16 22.79
C ILE A 131 14.84 15.64 22.99
N ASP A 132 15.11 16.00 24.24
CA ASP A 132 16.11 17.03 24.57
C ASP A 132 17.52 16.48 24.30
#